data_AF-A0A8J8E2R8-F1
#
_entry.id   AF-A0A8J8E2R8-F1
#
_cell.length_a   1.000
_cell.length_b   1.000
_cell.length_c   1.000
_cell.angle_alpha   90.00
_cell.angle_beta   90.00
_cell.angle_gamma   90.00
#
_symmetry.space_group_name_H-M   'P 1'
#
loop_
_entity.id
_entity.type
_entity.pdbx_description
1 polymer ?
#
loop_
_entity_poly.entity_id
_entity_poly.type
_entity_poly.pdbx_seq_one_letter_code
_entity_poly.pdbx_strand_id
1 'polypeptide(L)'
;MSSWLEKAFEYGIFRGNRIAYENLLDKLKIEYNGRLFIGELKKFKEEVARASGISERQVHNIIQNLREKGVLEAVIIDNKEYLVLSKTFGSRLVKMGRNYWDWLR
;
A
#
# COMPACT_ATOMS: atom_id res chain seq x y z
N MET A 1 10.49 8.72 6.10
CA MET A 1 9.55 8.67 4.97
C MET A 1 10.21 7.98 3.79
N SER A 2 9.54 7.02 3.15
CA SER A 2 10.15 6.16 2.14
C SER A 2 10.19 6.86 0.77
N SER A 3 11.38 7.19 0.27
CA SER A 3 11.63 7.89 -1.02
C SER A 3 10.86 7.34 -2.23
N TRP A 4 10.42 6.08 -2.19
CA TRP A 4 9.71 5.46 -3.30
C TRP A 4 8.22 5.85 -3.39
N LEU A 5 7.54 6.10 -2.26
CA LEU A 5 6.12 6.43 -2.28
C LEU A 5 5.91 7.81 -2.88
N GLU A 6 6.76 8.75 -2.50
CA GLU A 6 6.86 10.08 -3.09
C GLU A 6 7.03 10.01 -4.61
N LYS A 7 8.05 9.30 -5.09
CA LYS A 7 8.28 9.08 -6.53
C LYS A 7 7.08 8.42 -7.22
N ALA A 8 6.39 7.50 -6.55
CA ALA A 8 5.20 6.86 -7.10
C ALA A 8 4.02 7.83 -7.27
N PHE A 9 3.90 8.84 -6.41
CA PHE A 9 2.94 9.93 -6.60
C PHE A 9 3.41 10.92 -7.69
N GLU A 10 4.68 11.30 -7.69
CA GLU A 10 5.27 12.18 -8.72
C GLU A 10 5.10 11.60 -10.13
N TYR A 11 5.31 10.30 -10.30
CA TYR A 11 5.13 9.60 -11.57
C TYR A 11 3.67 9.22 -11.85
N GLY A 12 2.74 9.62 -10.99
CA GLY A 12 1.30 9.37 -11.16
C GLY A 12 0.90 7.89 -11.09
N ILE A 13 1.76 7.02 -10.54
CA ILE A 13 1.50 5.59 -10.30
C ILE A 13 0.38 5.44 -9.26
N PHE A 14 0.46 6.24 -8.19
CA PHE A 14 -0.63 6.44 -7.25
C PHE A 14 -1.25 7.82 -7.48
N ARG A 15 -2.57 7.88 -7.31
CA ARG A 15 -3.34 9.12 -7.41
C ARG A 15 -4.27 9.22 -6.20
N GLY A 16 -4.55 10.44 -5.78
CA GLY A 16 -5.43 10.73 -4.65
C GLY A 16 -4.69 11.14 -3.38
N ASN A 17 -5.27 10.85 -2.22
CA ASN A 17 -4.81 11.38 -0.93
C ASN A 17 -3.54 10.64 -0.45
N ARG A 18 -2.37 11.27 -0.61
CA ARG A 18 -1.06 10.74 -0.17
C ARG A 18 -1.03 10.34 1.30
N ILE A 19 -1.59 11.16 2.17
CA ILE A 19 -1.63 10.93 3.63
C ILE A 19 -2.36 9.61 3.93
N ALA A 20 -3.42 9.29 3.18
CA ALA A 20 -4.13 8.04 3.35
C ALA A 20 -3.31 6.80 2.97
N TYR A 21 -2.47 6.89 1.93
CA TYR A 21 -1.54 5.80 1.57
C TYR A 21 -0.46 5.64 2.64
N GLU A 22 0.09 6.74 3.14
CA GLU A 22 1.11 6.75 4.19
C GLU A 22 0.57 6.13 5.48
N ASN A 23 -0.55 6.64 5.99
CA ASN A 23 -1.21 6.11 7.19
C ASN A 23 -1.55 4.63 7.07
N LEU A 24 -2.05 4.20 5.91
CA LEU A 24 -2.36 2.79 5.67
C LEU A 24 -1.12 1.91 5.75
N LEU A 25 -0.05 2.29 5.03
CA LEU A 25 1.18 1.51 4.96
C LEU A 25 1.92 1.51 6.29
N ASP A 26 1.96 2.64 6.99
CA ASP A 26 2.59 2.76 8.30
C ASP A 26 1.84 1.93 9.34
N LYS A 27 0.51 2.01 9.37
CA LYS A 27 -0.30 1.19 10.27
C LYS A 27 -0.11 -0.31 10.00
N LEU A 28 -0.14 -0.72 8.73
CA LEU A 28 0.11 -2.10 8.34
C LEU A 28 1.50 -2.57 8.79
N LYS A 29 2.53 -1.73 8.62
CA LYS A 29 3.91 -2.07 8.97
C LYS A 29 4.16 -2.11 10.47
N ILE A 30 3.69 -1.10 11.20
CA ILE A 30 3.99 -0.90 12.63
C ILE A 30 3.08 -1.78 13.50
N GLU A 31 1.77 -1.75 13.27
CA GLU A 31 0.81 -2.41 14.16
C GLU A 31 0.55 -3.87 13.76
N TYR A 32 0.59 -4.17 12.46
CA TYR A 32 0.29 -5.50 11.93
C TYR A 32 1.56 -6.22 11.42
N ASN A 33 2.75 -5.68 11.69
CA ASN A 33 4.04 -6.24 11.26
C ASN A 33 4.11 -6.61 9.75
N GLY A 34 3.46 -5.79 8.92
CA GLY A 34 3.36 -5.99 7.48
C GLY A 34 2.40 -7.09 7.03
N ARG A 35 1.57 -7.66 7.93
CA ARG A 35 0.62 -8.75 7.66
C ARG A 35 -0.72 -8.52 8.35
N LEU A 36 -1.73 -8.12 7.58
CA LEU A 36 -3.09 -7.92 8.05
C LEU A 36 -3.91 -9.19 7.85
N PHE A 37 -4.49 -9.74 8.92
CA PHE A 37 -5.48 -10.80 8.81
C PHE A 37 -6.77 -10.27 8.17
N ILE A 38 -7.33 -10.98 7.18
CA ILE A 38 -8.55 -10.53 6.49
C ILE A 38 -9.74 -10.35 7.43
N GLY A 39 -9.84 -11.13 8.52
CA GLY A 39 -10.89 -10.96 9.52
C GLY A 39 -10.84 -9.61 10.24
N GLU A 40 -9.69 -8.92 10.26
CA GLU A 40 -9.51 -7.60 10.86
C GLU A 40 -9.62 -6.45 9.85
N LEU A 41 -9.83 -6.76 8.57
CA LEU A 41 -9.83 -5.78 7.48
C LEU A 41 -10.84 -4.65 7.69
N LYS A 42 -12.01 -4.94 8.28
CA LYS A 42 -13.03 -3.92 8.56
C LYS A 42 -12.52 -2.88 9.56
N LYS A 43 -12.06 -3.34 10.73
CA LYS A 43 -11.51 -2.48 11.79
C LYS A 43 -10.29 -1.69 11.28
N PHE A 44 -9.42 -2.35 10.53
CA PHE A 44 -8.26 -1.70 9.91
C PHE A 44 -8.68 -0.53 9.01
N LYS A 45 -9.66 -0.73 8.12
CA LYS A 45 -10.16 0.34 7.23
C LYS A 45 -10.78 1.49 8.01
N GLU A 46 -11.57 1.21 9.03
CA GLU A 46 -12.20 2.22 9.90
C GLU A 46 -11.16 3.12 10.56
N GLU A 47 -10.09 2.52 11.10
CA GLU A 47 -9.02 3.25 11.78
C GLU A 47 -8.19 4.09 10.80
N VAL A 48 -7.85 3.55 9.63
CA VAL A 48 -7.14 4.31 8.57
C VAL A 48 -8.01 5.45 8.03
N ALA A 49 -9.31 5.20 7.84
CA ALA A 49 -10.27 6.21 7.39
C ALA A 49 -10.32 7.39 8.37
N ARG A 50 -10.45 7.09 9.67
CA ARG A 50 -10.45 8.09 10.74
C ARG A 50 -9.14 8.88 10.80
N ALA A 51 -7.99 8.20 10.77
CA ALA A 51 -6.68 8.85 10.83
C ALA A 51 -6.39 9.73 9.61
N SER A 52 -6.99 9.42 8.46
CA SER A 52 -6.72 10.10 7.19
C SER A 52 -7.82 11.09 6.79
N GLY A 53 -8.90 11.21 7.57
CA GLY A 53 -10.04 12.09 7.28
C GLY A 53 -10.78 11.75 5.99
N ILE A 54 -10.84 10.46 5.61
CA ILE A 54 -11.51 9.98 4.39
C ILE A 54 -12.54 8.90 4.70
N SER A 55 -13.37 8.55 3.72
CA SER A 55 -14.32 7.45 3.86
C SER A 55 -13.64 6.08 3.80
N GLU A 56 -14.23 5.07 4.47
CA GLU A 56 -13.78 3.68 4.36
C GLU A 56 -13.80 3.15 2.93
N ARG A 57 -14.73 3.63 2.08
CA ARG A 57 -14.78 3.28 0.66
C ARG A 57 -13.52 3.74 -0.07
N GLN A 58 -13.03 4.94 0.24
CA GLN A 58 -11.76 5.42 -0.32
C GLN A 58 -10.58 4.59 0.18
N VAL A 59 -10.55 4.21 1.47
CA VAL A 59 -9.52 3.30 1.99
C VAL A 59 -9.57 1.95 1.27
N HIS A 60 -10.76 1.39 1.04
CA HIS A 60 -10.90 0.16 0.29
C HIS A 60 -10.34 0.27 -1.13
N ASN A 61 -10.64 1.37 -1.84
CA ASN A 61 -10.10 1.62 -3.17
C ASN A 61 -8.57 1.75 -3.16
N ILE A 62 -7.99 2.38 -2.12
CA ILE A 62 -6.53 2.45 -1.92
C ILE A 62 -5.95 1.05 -1.77
N ILE A 63 -6.56 0.19 -0.94
CA ILE A 63 -6.13 -1.21 -0.77
C ILE A 63 -6.16 -1.95 -2.11
N GLN A 64 -7.23 -1.81 -2.90
CA GLN A 64 -7.31 -2.45 -4.22
C GLN A 64 -6.23 -1.93 -5.17
N ASN A 65 -6.01 -0.62 -5.24
CA ASN A 65 -4.95 -0.04 -6.05
C ASN A 65 -3.57 -0.57 -5.62
N LEU A 66 -3.31 -0.62 -4.31
CA LEU A 66 -2.07 -1.19 -3.78
C LEU A 66 -1.90 -2.68 -4.16
N ARG A 67 -2.99 -3.46 -4.22
CA ARG A 67 -2.94 -4.85 -4.70
C ARG A 67 -2.69 -4.95 -6.20
N GLU A 68 -3.39 -4.16 -7.00
CA GLU A 68 -3.22 -4.11 -8.46
C GLU A 68 -1.79 -3.72 -8.86
N LYS A 69 -1.17 -2.81 -8.10
CA LYS A 69 0.23 -2.41 -8.28
C LYS A 69 1.23 -3.39 -7.66
N GLY A 70 0.75 -4.46 -7.04
CA GLY A 70 1.56 -5.50 -6.41
C GLY A 70 2.31 -5.05 -5.16
N VAL A 71 1.86 -3.96 -4.50
CA VAL A 71 2.37 -3.53 -3.19
C VAL A 71 1.87 -4.45 -2.09
N LEU A 72 0.62 -4.86 -2.21
CA LEU A 72 -0.05 -5.78 -1.31
C LEU A 72 -0.34 -7.10 -2.02
N GLU A 73 -0.06 -8.20 -1.35
CA GLU A 73 -0.33 -9.55 -1.84
C GLU A 73 -1.25 -10.27 -0.85
N ALA A 74 -2.14 -11.11 -1.36
CA ALA A 74 -2.93 -12.01 -0.53
C ALA A 74 -2.14 -13.33 -0.38
N VAL A 75 -1.96 -13.78 0.85
CA VAL A 75 -1.21 -15.01 1.18
C VAL A 75 -2.02 -15.83 2.18
N ILE A 76 -1.99 -17.15 2.03
CA ILE A 76 -2.59 -18.08 2.99
C ILE A 76 -1.48 -18.61 3.91
N ILE A 77 -1.64 -18.43 5.22
CA ILE A 77 -0.75 -18.95 6.26
C ILE A 77 -1.64 -19.69 7.26
N ASP A 78 -1.36 -20.97 7.53
CA ASP A 78 -2.13 -21.80 8.46
C ASP A 78 -3.65 -21.77 8.21
N ASN A 79 -4.04 -21.89 6.93
CA ASN A 79 -5.43 -21.85 6.45
C ASN A 79 -6.18 -20.53 6.73
N LYS A 80 -5.45 -19.45 7.03
CA LYS A 80 -5.97 -18.10 7.21
C LYS A 80 -5.43 -17.18 6.11
N GLU A 81 -6.29 -16.32 5.60
CA GLU A 81 -5.93 -15.35 4.56
C GLU A 81 -5.40 -14.05 5.17
N TYR A 82 -4.28 -13.57 4.64
CA TYR A 82 -3.62 -12.34 5.04
C TYR A 82 -3.35 -11.43 3.84
N LEU A 83 -3.51 -10.12 4.03
CA LEU A 83 -2.93 -9.09 3.17
C LEU A 83 -1.55 -8.74 3.70
N VAL A 84 -0.51 -8.95 2.89
CA VAL A 84 0.87 -8.71 3.29
C VAL A 84 1.55 -7.70 2.37
N LEU A 85 2.52 -6.97 2.90
CA LEU A 85 3.41 -6.16 2.07
C LEU A 85 4.25 -7.09 1.17
N SER A 86 4.16 -6.90 -0.13
CA SER A 86 4.94 -7.68 -1.10
C SER A 86 6.43 -7.46 -0.89
N LYS A 87 7.15 -8.57 -0.69
CA LYS A 87 8.62 -8.56 -0.61
C LYS A 87 9.28 -8.21 -1.94
N THR A 88 8.58 -8.44 -3.06
CA THR A 88 9.10 -8.18 -4.41
C THR A 88 8.80 -6.77 -4.90
N PHE A 89 7.94 -6.04 -4.22
CA PHE A 89 7.55 -4.70 -4.64
C PHE A 89 8.68 -3.68 -4.53
N GLY A 90 9.48 -3.73 -3.45
CA GLY A 90 10.62 -2.82 -3.29
C GLY A 90 11.63 -2.93 -4.45
N SER A 91 11.92 -4.15 -4.92
CA SER A 91 12.80 -4.37 -6.06
C SER A 91 12.16 -3.97 -7.40
N ARG A 92 10.84 -4.18 -7.57
CA ARG A 92 10.09 -3.72 -8.75
C ARG A 92 10.01 -2.20 -8.86
N LEU A 93 9.80 -1.48 -7.77
CA LEU A 93 9.78 -0.02 -7.76
C LEU A 93 11.13 0.60 -8.08
N VAL A 94 12.20 0.08 -7.50
CA VAL A 94 13.57 0.54 -7.79
C VAL A 94 13.91 0.30 -9.28
N LYS A 95 13.38 -0.78 -9.87
CA LYS A 95 13.50 -1.05 -11.31
C LYS A 95 12.64 -0.08 -12.14
N MET A 96 11.37 0.14 -11.78
CA MET A 96 10.49 1.08 -12.48
C MET A 96 10.99 2.52 -12.44
N GLY A 97 11.47 2.98 -11.28
CA GLY A 97 12.06 4.31 -11.14
C GLY A 97 13.32 4.48 -12.00
N ARG A 98 14.20 3.47 -12.06
CA ARG A 98 15.37 3.50 -12.97
C ARG A 98 14.94 3.57 -14.44
N ASN A 99 14.04 2.69 -14.87
CA ASN A 99 13.56 2.65 -16.24
C ASN A 99 12.89 3.97 -16.69
N TYR A 100 12.16 4.65 -15.79
CA TYR A 100 11.54 5.95 -16.08
C TYR A 100 12.57 7.06 -16.28
N TRP A 101 13.60 7.13 -15.43
CA TRP A 101 14.70 8.09 -15.60
C TRP A 101 15.52 7.81 -16.86
N ASP A 102 15.75 6.54 -17.20
CA ASP A 102 16.45 6.16 -18.43
C ASP A 102 15.62 6.52 -19.68
N TRP A 103 14.28 6.45 -19.60
CA TRP A 103 13.39 6.86 -20.70
C TRP A 103 13.31 8.39 -20.88
N LEU A 104 13.48 9.18 -19.81
CA LEU A 104 13.52 10.64 -19.88
C LEU A 104 14.86 11.20 -20.40
N ARG A 105 15.87 10.35 -20.57
CA ARG A 105 17.23 10.70 -20.98
C ARG A 105 17.42 10.47 -22.47
#